data_AF-A0A1X7SUR6-F1
#
_entry.id   AF-A0A1X7SUR6-F1
#
_cell.length_a   1.000
_cell.length_b   1.000
_cell.length_c   1.000
_cell.angle_alpha   90.00
_cell.angle_beta   90.00
_cell.angle_gamma   90.00
#
_symmetry.space_group_name_H-M   'P 1'
#
loop_
_entity.id
_entity.type
_entity.pdbx_description
1 polymer ?
#
loop_
_entity_poly.entity_id
_entity_poly.type
_entity_poly.pdbx_seq_one_letter_code
_entity_poly.pdbx_strand_id
1 'polypeptide(L)'
;NLQETRQAALRNKCLKLWEVPTVPREAPADQTPKEIFDNCWKKLTRRPDEDISLFVSDNFKDVKMESLPFLLDPHSWKWCFACGRRFLLVGLGRNRIYSWDMRGQRVSLFPRAELQIELPKGTILEVEIIPEMSGEGRAQRQINVVYIMDVIAISHDMSYAMKPLKERLAVAEKLCKVLNKPCQKFLTL
;
A
#
# COMPACT_ATOMS: atom_id res chain seq x y z
N ASN A 1 -28.74 9.94 -39.96
CA ASN A 1 -27.39 9.71 -39.41
C ASN A 1 -26.34 9.92 -40.49
N LEU A 2 -25.84 11.15 -40.66
CA LEU A 2 -24.72 11.47 -41.55
C LEU A 2 -23.41 11.13 -40.82
N GLN A 3 -22.74 10.03 -41.22
CA GLN A 3 -21.38 9.76 -40.77
C GLN A 3 -20.40 10.43 -41.73
N GLU A 4 -19.86 11.58 -41.34
CA GLU A 4 -18.93 12.34 -42.16
C GLU A 4 -17.52 11.70 -42.11
N THR A 5 -17.20 10.94 -43.14
CA THR A 5 -15.93 10.18 -43.29
C THR A 5 -14.68 11.05 -43.15
N ARG A 6 -14.76 12.32 -43.53
CA ARG A 6 -13.64 13.28 -43.43
C ARG A 6 -13.29 13.61 -41.97
N GLN A 7 -14.27 13.69 -41.08
CA GLN A 7 -14.05 13.94 -39.65
C GLN A 7 -13.37 12.74 -38.98
N ALA A 8 -13.79 11.52 -39.33
CA ALA A 8 -13.17 10.29 -38.84
C ALA A 8 -11.71 10.15 -39.29
N ALA A 9 -11.41 10.49 -40.56
CA ALA A 9 -10.04 10.47 -41.08
C ALA A 9 -9.12 11.48 -40.36
N LEU A 10 -9.62 12.69 -40.07
CA LEU A 10 -8.88 13.71 -39.33
C LEU A 10 -8.62 13.27 -37.89
N ARG A 11 -9.65 12.72 -37.21
CA ARG A 11 -9.52 12.16 -35.86
C ARG A 11 -8.43 11.10 -35.78
N ASN A 12 -8.40 10.15 -36.73
CA ASN A 12 -7.39 9.09 -36.76
C ASN A 12 -5.97 9.64 -36.99
N LYS A 13 -5.81 10.67 -37.83
CA LYS A 13 -4.52 11.35 -38.02
C LYS A 13 -4.05 12.05 -36.74
N CYS A 14 -4.95 12.74 -36.05
CA CYS A 14 -4.65 13.40 -34.77
C CYS A 14 -4.27 12.38 -33.68
N LEU A 15 -5.04 11.31 -33.52
CA LEU A 15 -4.76 10.25 -32.55
C LEU A 15 -3.40 9.59 -32.81
N LYS A 16 -3.04 9.36 -34.07
CA LYS A 16 -1.73 8.82 -34.45
C LYS A 16 -0.60 9.79 -34.15
N LEU A 17 -0.78 11.08 -34.42
CA LEU A 17 0.23 12.11 -34.18
C LEU A 17 0.47 12.36 -32.68
N TRP A 18 -0.56 12.18 -31.86
CA TRP A 18 -0.48 12.31 -30.40
C TRP A 18 -0.17 10.99 -29.69
N GLU A 19 0.06 9.91 -30.44
CA GLU A 19 0.31 8.55 -29.93
C GLU A 19 -0.76 8.07 -28.92
N VAL A 20 -1.99 8.55 -29.08
CA VAL A 20 -3.10 8.18 -28.19
C VAL A 20 -3.57 6.77 -28.57
N PRO A 21 -3.57 5.81 -27.62
CA PRO A 21 -4.07 4.46 -27.89
C PRO A 21 -5.50 4.52 -28.39
N THR A 22 -5.75 3.87 -29.53
CA THR A 22 -7.09 3.82 -30.15
C THR A 22 -7.99 2.78 -29.49
N VAL A 23 -7.42 1.93 -28.66
CA VAL A 23 -8.15 0.97 -27.84
C VAL A 23 -8.93 1.70 -26.74
N PRO A 24 -10.18 1.31 -26.48
CA PRO A 24 -10.90 1.83 -25.33
C PRO A 24 -10.09 1.53 -24.05
N ARG A 25 -10.11 2.46 -23.09
CA ARG A 25 -9.50 2.22 -21.80
C ARG A 25 -10.25 1.07 -21.12
N GLU A 26 -9.62 -0.09 -21.05
CA GLU A 26 -10.15 -1.21 -20.29
C GLU A 26 -9.98 -0.95 -18.79
N ALA A 27 -11.01 -1.26 -18.01
CA ALA A 27 -10.87 -1.25 -16.56
C ALA A 27 -9.85 -2.34 -16.17
N PRO A 28 -8.86 -2.03 -15.32
CA PRO A 28 -7.93 -3.04 -14.86
C PRO A 28 -8.69 -4.16 -14.16
N ALA A 29 -8.27 -5.40 -14.39
CA ALA A 29 -8.87 -6.57 -13.75
C ALA A 29 -8.94 -6.38 -12.23
N ASP A 30 -10.08 -6.79 -11.65
CA ASP A 30 -10.24 -6.81 -10.21
C ASP A 30 -9.41 -7.97 -9.66
N GLN A 31 -8.26 -7.61 -9.10
CA GLN A 31 -7.40 -8.54 -8.38
C GLN A 31 -7.91 -8.69 -6.96
N THR A 32 -7.89 -9.92 -6.45
CA THR A 32 -8.23 -10.16 -5.05
C THR A 32 -7.12 -9.60 -4.13
N PRO A 33 -7.45 -9.22 -2.88
CA PRO A 33 -6.44 -8.77 -1.92
C PRO A 33 -5.31 -9.79 -1.74
N LYS A 34 -5.67 -11.08 -1.77
CA LYS A 34 -4.73 -12.19 -1.66
C LYS A 34 -3.81 -12.26 -2.88
N GLU A 35 -4.35 -12.13 -4.10
CA GLU A 35 -3.51 -12.09 -5.31
C GLU A 35 -2.52 -10.93 -5.30
N ILE A 36 -2.93 -9.73 -4.86
CA ILE A 36 -2.00 -8.59 -4.76
C ILE A 36 -0.91 -8.89 -3.74
N PHE A 37 -1.29 -9.39 -2.57
CA PHE A 37 -0.35 -9.78 -1.52
C PHE A 37 0.63 -10.84 -2.04
N ASP A 38 0.12 -11.97 -2.56
CA ASP A 38 0.91 -13.11 -3.02
C ASP A 38 1.85 -12.70 -4.16
N ASN A 39 1.37 -11.89 -5.11
CA ASN A 39 2.20 -11.40 -6.21
C ASN A 39 3.32 -10.47 -5.74
N CYS A 40 3.06 -9.63 -4.73
CA CYS A 40 4.09 -8.78 -4.13
C CYS A 40 5.07 -9.63 -3.31
N TRP A 41 4.58 -10.57 -2.51
CA TRP A 41 5.39 -11.49 -1.72
C TRP A 41 6.36 -12.29 -2.58
N LYS A 42 5.85 -12.94 -3.65
CA LYS A 42 6.65 -13.69 -4.61
C LYS A 42 7.79 -12.90 -5.23
N LYS A 43 7.64 -11.58 -5.37
CA LYS A 43 8.67 -10.68 -5.93
C LYS A 43 9.71 -10.25 -4.90
N LEU A 44 9.35 -10.23 -3.62
CA LEU A 44 10.24 -9.82 -2.52
C LEU A 44 11.12 -10.97 -2.04
N THR A 45 10.60 -12.19 -2.10
CA THR A 45 11.29 -13.36 -1.57
C THR A 45 11.89 -14.20 -2.69
N ARG A 46 13.16 -14.61 -2.57
CA ARG A 46 13.74 -15.64 -3.46
C ARG A 46 13.14 -17.03 -3.24
N ARG A 47 12.42 -17.22 -2.13
CA ARG A 47 11.72 -18.45 -1.76
C ARG A 47 10.24 -18.14 -1.57
N PRO A 48 9.48 -18.01 -2.68
CA PRO A 48 8.06 -17.66 -2.64
C PRO A 48 7.18 -18.68 -1.92
N ASP A 49 7.69 -19.90 -1.73
CA ASP A 49 7.01 -21.02 -1.08
C ASP A 49 7.27 -21.08 0.43
N GLU A 50 8.14 -20.22 0.97
CA GLU A 50 8.38 -20.13 2.42
C GLU A 50 7.32 -19.28 3.12
N ASP A 51 6.88 -19.77 4.28
CA ASP A 51 5.84 -19.16 5.09
C ASP A 51 6.30 -17.81 5.66
N ILE A 52 5.43 -16.80 5.56
CA ILE A 52 5.67 -15.41 6.04
C ILE A 52 5.99 -15.41 7.54
N SER A 53 5.50 -16.42 8.26
CA SER A 53 5.78 -16.66 9.69
C SER A 53 7.28 -16.75 10.03
N LEU A 54 8.15 -17.11 9.08
CA LEU A 54 9.61 -17.14 9.26
C LEU A 54 10.26 -15.75 9.35
N PHE A 55 9.61 -14.72 8.81
CA PHE A 55 10.09 -13.34 8.80
C PHE A 55 9.65 -12.55 10.02
N VAL A 56 8.67 -13.08 10.72
CA VAL A 56 8.09 -12.50 11.93
C VAL A 56 8.09 -13.58 13.01
N SER A 57 9.29 -14.08 13.30
CA SER A 57 9.49 -14.88 14.49
C SER A 57 9.57 -13.94 15.70
N ASP A 58 8.66 -14.10 16.65
CA ASP A 58 8.79 -13.54 18.00
C ASP A 58 10.03 -14.10 18.72
N ASN A 59 10.58 -15.21 18.22
CA ASN A 59 11.78 -15.88 18.71
C ASN A 59 12.95 -15.66 17.75
N PHE A 60 13.65 -14.54 17.92
CA PHE A 60 14.91 -14.23 17.24
C PHE A 60 16.00 -15.30 17.41
N LYS A 61 15.83 -16.25 18.33
CA LYS A 61 16.80 -17.28 18.68
C LYS A 61 17.05 -18.32 17.58
N ASP A 62 16.08 -18.52 16.68
CA ASP A 62 16.16 -19.56 15.64
C ASP A 62 16.39 -19.01 14.23
N VAL A 63 16.49 -17.68 14.09
CA VAL A 63 16.69 -17.02 12.80
C VAL A 63 18.18 -17.07 12.44
N LYS A 64 18.57 -18.01 11.58
CA LYS A 64 19.92 -18.05 11.01
C LYS A 64 20.05 -16.97 9.94
N MET A 65 21.19 -16.29 9.90
CA MET A 65 21.45 -15.26 8.89
C MET A 65 21.33 -15.78 7.44
N GLU A 66 21.58 -17.07 7.26
CA GLU A 66 21.49 -17.81 5.99
C GLU A 66 20.05 -18.20 5.61
N SER A 67 19.13 -18.28 6.59
CA SER A 67 17.71 -18.60 6.39
C SER A 67 16.84 -17.37 6.21
N LEU A 68 17.39 -16.17 6.43
CA LEU A 68 16.73 -14.91 6.11
C LEU A 68 16.80 -14.74 4.59
N PRO A 69 15.67 -14.82 3.86
CA PRO A 69 15.73 -14.60 2.44
C PRO A 69 15.96 -13.12 2.21
N PHE A 70 17.14 -12.80 1.68
CA PHE A 70 17.46 -11.62 0.90
C PHE A 70 16.64 -10.34 1.23
N LEU A 71 16.61 -9.94 2.49
CA LEU A 71 16.44 -8.53 2.86
C LEU A 71 17.76 -7.85 2.47
N LEU A 72 17.81 -7.42 1.20
CA LEU A 72 18.97 -7.28 0.32
C LEU A 72 20.05 -6.25 0.71
N ASP A 73 20.06 -5.76 1.94
CA ASP A 73 21.04 -4.78 2.40
C ASP A 73 21.08 -4.78 3.95
N PRO A 74 22.26 -4.90 4.60
CA PRO A 74 22.41 -4.66 6.04
C PRO A 74 21.78 -3.33 6.52
N HIS A 75 21.67 -2.33 5.64
CA HIS A 75 20.97 -1.06 5.92
C HIS A 75 19.43 -1.17 5.91
N SER A 76 18.86 -2.34 5.63
CA SER A 76 17.42 -2.59 5.66
C SER A 76 16.92 -3.09 7.01
N TRP A 77 17.82 -3.39 7.96
CA TRP A 77 17.42 -3.81 9.30
C TRP A 77 16.98 -2.62 10.14
N LYS A 78 15.91 -2.81 10.89
CA LYS A 78 15.39 -1.81 11.83
C LYS A 78 15.14 -2.46 13.18
N TRP A 79 15.51 -1.76 14.23
CA TRP A 79 15.02 -2.05 15.58
C TRP A 79 13.79 -1.21 15.82
N CYS A 80 12.66 -1.86 16.08
CA CYS A 80 11.40 -1.19 16.33
C CYS A 80 10.77 -1.76 17.60
N PHE A 81 10.61 -0.91 18.61
CA PHE A 81 9.79 -1.23 19.77
C PHE A 81 8.32 -1.23 19.33
N ALA A 82 7.67 -2.39 19.40
CA ALA A 82 6.24 -2.50 19.16
C ALA A 82 5.49 -2.27 20.48
N CYS A 83 4.59 -1.30 20.52
CA CYS A 83 3.69 -1.07 21.63
C CYS A 83 2.22 -1.34 21.26
N GLY A 84 1.91 -1.47 19.96
CA GLY A 84 0.57 -1.70 19.42
C GLY A 84 0.44 -2.98 18.61
N ARG A 85 -0.66 -3.04 17.86
CA ARG A 85 -0.97 -4.18 16.97
C ARG A 85 -0.36 -3.91 15.60
N ARG A 86 0.52 -4.80 15.15
CA ARG A 86 1.16 -4.71 13.83
C ARG A 86 0.40 -5.49 12.78
N PHE A 87 0.28 -4.88 11.61
CA PHE A 87 -0.38 -5.45 10.45
C PHE A 87 0.37 -5.12 9.18
N LEU A 88 0.22 -6.00 8.20
CA LEU A 88 0.42 -5.61 6.81
C LEU A 88 -0.93 -5.16 6.23
N LEU A 89 -1.00 -3.92 5.78
CA LEU A 89 -2.17 -3.37 5.08
C LEU A 89 -2.01 -3.53 3.57
N VAL A 90 -3.08 -3.95 2.90
CA VAL A 90 -3.19 -3.98 1.44
C VAL A 90 -4.38 -3.13 1.00
N GLY A 91 -4.10 -2.08 0.25
CA GLY A 91 -5.10 -1.19 -0.33
C GLY A 91 -5.60 -1.69 -1.69
N LEU A 92 -6.91 -1.85 -1.84
CA LEU A 92 -7.57 -2.08 -3.13
C LEU A 92 -8.11 -0.79 -3.78
N GLY A 93 -7.75 0.37 -3.23
CA GLY A 93 -8.30 1.65 -3.64
C GLY A 93 -9.39 2.13 -2.69
N ARG A 94 -9.46 3.46 -2.49
CA ARG A 94 -10.41 4.10 -1.57
C ARG A 94 -10.27 3.49 -0.16
N ASN A 95 -11.39 3.22 0.50
CA ASN A 95 -11.46 2.64 1.84
C ASN A 95 -11.45 1.10 1.87
N ARG A 96 -11.14 0.42 0.77
CA ARG A 96 -11.05 -1.06 0.73
C ARG A 96 -9.65 -1.49 1.17
N ILE A 97 -9.47 -1.65 2.47
CA ILE A 97 -8.18 -1.97 3.07
C ILE A 97 -8.29 -3.32 3.76
N TYR A 98 -7.43 -4.25 3.37
CA TYR A 98 -7.35 -5.58 3.96
C TYR A 98 -6.10 -5.71 4.81
N SER A 99 -6.13 -6.60 5.79
CA SER A 99 -5.00 -6.84 6.67
C SER A 99 -4.60 -8.27 6.83
N TRP A 100 -3.30 -8.41 7.02
CA TRP A 100 -2.63 -9.62 7.44
C TRP A 100 -1.99 -9.33 8.78
N ASP A 101 -2.09 -10.29 9.68
CA ASP A 101 -1.25 -10.28 10.86
C ASP A 101 0.20 -10.51 10.44
N MET A 102 1.11 -10.28 11.39
CA MET A 102 2.51 -10.48 11.11
C MET A 102 2.87 -11.96 10.92
N ARG A 103 1.96 -12.90 11.23
CA ARG A 103 2.13 -14.34 10.94
C ARG A 103 1.72 -14.71 9.51
N GLY A 104 1.35 -13.74 8.69
CA GLY A 104 0.91 -13.96 7.30
C GLY A 104 -0.52 -14.48 7.19
N GLN A 105 -1.28 -14.53 8.30
CA GLN A 105 -2.68 -14.91 8.25
C GLN A 105 -3.53 -13.71 7.90
N ARG A 106 -4.39 -13.86 6.89
CA ARG A 106 -5.34 -12.81 6.51
C ARG A 106 -6.35 -12.63 7.66
N VAL A 107 -6.36 -11.45 8.25
CA VAL A 107 -7.21 -11.14 9.39
C VAL A 107 -8.62 -10.77 8.89
N SER A 108 -8.77 -9.78 7.99
CA SER A 108 -10.04 -9.41 7.33
C SER A 108 -9.94 -8.07 6.58
N LEU A 109 -11.05 -7.60 6.02
CA LEU A 109 -11.25 -6.19 5.65
C LEU A 109 -11.26 -5.35 6.93
N PHE A 110 -10.40 -4.33 7.02
CA PHE A 110 -10.36 -3.43 8.16
C PHE A 110 -11.69 -2.65 8.27
N PRO A 111 -12.34 -2.64 9.45
CA PRO A 111 -13.58 -1.89 9.62
C PRO A 111 -13.35 -0.39 9.39
N ARG A 112 -14.18 0.23 8.55
CA ARG A 112 -14.15 1.68 8.30
C ARG A 112 -14.33 2.50 9.59
N ALA A 113 -15.03 1.93 10.57
CA ALA A 113 -15.22 2.56 11.88
C ALA A 113 -13.91 2.67 12.66
N GLU A 114 -12.98 1.75 12.47
CA GLU A 114 -11.67 1.74 13.14
C GLU A 114 -10.62 2.54 12.36
N LEU A 115 -10.75 2.60 11.03
CA LEU A 115 -9.76 3.23 10.18
C LEU A 115 -10.40 4.07 9.06
N GLN A 116 -10.26 5.40 9.18
CA GLN A 116 -10.75 6.36 8.17
C GLN A 116 -9.61 6.84 7.27
N ILE A 117 -8.95 5.90 6.57
CA ILE A 117 -7.93 6.23 5.57
C ILE A 117 -8.33 5.70 4.20
N GLU A 118 -7.82 6.35 3.15
CA GLU A 118 -7.96 5.88 1.78
C GLU A 118 -6.58 5.56 1.21
N LEU A 119 -6.39 4.33 0.74
CA LEU A 119 -5.12 3.92 0.13
C LEU A 119 -5.29 3.72 -1.37
N PRO A 120 -4.33 4.15 -2.21
CA PRO A 120 -4.31 3.78 -3.62
C PRO A 120 -4.32 2.26 -3.81
N LYS A 121 -4.93 1.77 -4.90
CA LYS A 121 -4.97 0.34 -5.25
C LYS A 121 -3.54 -0.19 -5.43
N GLY A 122 -3.23 -1.35 -4.87
CA GLY A 122 -1.89 -1.95 -4.94
C GLY A 122 -0.88 -1.31 -3.98
N THR A 123 -1.34 -0.60 -2.95
CA THR A 123 -0.48 -0.10 -1.87
C THR A 123 -0.34 -1.15 -0.78
N ILE A 124 0.89 -1.42 -0.35
CA ILE A 124 1.21 -2.35 0.73
C ILE A 124 2.08 -1.65 1.78
N LEU A 125 1.61 -1.62 3.01
CA LEU A 125 2.26 -0.93 4.13
C LEU A 125 2.43 -1.88 5.31
N GLU A 126 3.58 -1.84 5.96
CA GLU A 126 3.73 -2.36 7.32
C GLU A 126 3.34 -1.24 8.27
N VAL A 127 2.37 -1.50 9.15
CA VAL A 127 1.86 -0.50 10.06
C VAL A 127 1.73 -1.03 11.48
N GLU A 128 1.76 -0.09 12.41
CA GLU A 128 1.40 -0.31 13.81
C GLU A 128 0.18 0.55 14.13
N ILE A 129 -0.89 -0.09 14.61
CA ILE A 129 -2.13 0.59 15.00
C ILE A 129 -2.14 0.71 16.51
N ILE A 130 -2.20 1.95 16.98
CA ILE A 130 -2.17 2.31 18.41
C ILE A 130 -3.39 3.18 18.73
N PRO A 131 -4.15 2.88 19.79
CA PRO A 131 -5.15 3.79 20.30
C PRO A 131 -4.48 4.99 20.98
N GLU A 132 -4.75 6.19 20.51
CA GLU A 132 -4.28 7.45 21.10
C GLU A 132 -5.45 8.33 21.53
N MET A 133 -5.20 9.22 22.48
CA MET A 133 -6.18 10.21 22.88
C MET A 133 -6.03 11.47 22.02
N SER A 134 -7.14 11.94 21.46
CA SER A 134 -7.22 13.15 20.64
C SER A 134 -8.21 14.15 21.24
N GLY A 135 -7.87 15.43 21.20
CA GLY A 135 -8.63 16.51 21.82
C GLY A 135 -8.19 16.81 23.24
N GLU A 136 -8.86 17.77 23.88
CA GLU A 136 -8.50 18.28 25.21
C GLU A 136 -9.70 18.29 26.16
N GLY A 137 -9.44 18.10 27.46
CA GLY A 137 -10.45 18.15 28.51
C GLY A 137 -11.61 17.17 28.31
N ARG A 138 -12.84 17.64 28.43
CA ARG A 138 -14.06 16.80 28.30
C ARG A 138 -14.35 16.33 26.87
N ALA A 139 -13.69 16.91 25.86
CA ALA A 139 -13.82 16.51 24.46
C ALA A 139 -12.73 15.50 24.02
N GLN A 140 -11.88 15.06 24.96
CA GLN A 140 -10.85 14.06 24.68
C GLN A 140 -11.51 12.73 24.33
N ARG A 141 -11.13 12.17 23.17
CA ARG A 141 -11.65 10.90 22.67
C ARG A 141 -10.50 10.00 22.25
N GLN A 142 -10.69 8.69 22.42
CA GLN A 142 -9.76 7.71 21.90
C GLN A 142 -9.97 7.56 20.39
N ILE A 143 -8.88 7.63 19.63
CA ILE A 143 -8.82 7.41 18.19
C ILE A 143 -7.75 6.36 17.88
N ASN A 144 -7.94 5.58 16.84
CA ASN A 144 -6.87 4.69 16.36
C ASN A 144 -5.97 5.48 15.41
N VAL A 145 -4.68 5.53 15.73
CA VAL A 145 -3.65 6.13 14.89
C VAL A 145 -2.86 5.02 14.20
N VAL A 146 -2.57 5.24 12.91
CA VAL A 146 -1.79 4.31 12.10
C VAL A 146 -0.40 4.86 11.90
N TYR A 147 0.57 4.19 12.52
CA TYR A 147 1.99 4.44 12.32
C TYR A 147 2.48 3.61 11.15
N ILE A 148 2.96 4.27 10.10
CA ILE A 148 3.60 3.56 8.98
C ILE A 148 5.03 3.20 9.39
N MET A 149 5.29 1.91 9.52
CA MET A 149 6.59 1.35 9.91
C MET A 149 7.45 1.05 8.68
N ASP A 150 6.83 0.70 7.56
CA ASP A 150 7.50 0.53 6.27
C ASP A 150 6.54 0.69 5.09
N VAL A 151 7.12 1.00 3.93
CA VAL A 151 6.44 1.05 2.65
C VAL A 151 7.03 -0.02 1.75
N ILE A 152 6.21 -1.02 1.42
CA ILE A 152 6.59 -2.10 0.52
C ILE A 152 6.21 -1.75 -0.92
N ALA A 153 4.96 -1.33 -1.12
CA ALA A 153 4.42 -1.03 -2.44
C ALA A 153 3.54 0.20 -2.39
N ILE A 154 3.55 1.02 -3.44
CA ILE A 154 2.56 2.08 -3.66
C ILE A 154 2.05 1.97 -5.07
N SER A 155 0.73 1.93 -5.27
CA SER A 155 0.14 1.90 -6.61
C SER A 155 0.69 0.78 -7.51
N HIS A 156 0.92 -0.41 -6.95
CA HIS A 156 1.56 -1.56 -7.58
C HIS A 156 3.07 -1.41 -7.89
N ASP A 157 3.66 -0.24 -7.63
CA ASP A 157 5.09 -0.04 -7.78
C ASP A 157 5.86 -0.62 -6.58
N MET A 158 6.66 -1.65 -6.86
CA MET A 158 7.51 -2.37 -5.92
C MET A 158 8.96 -1.86 -5.92
N SER A 159 9.29 -0.87 -6.75
CA SER A 159 10.64 -0.30 -6.82
C SER A 159 11.13 0.21 -5.47
N TYR A 160 10.20 0.62 -4.60
CA TYR A 160 10.49 1.10 -3.24
C TYR A 160 10.98 0.00 -2.31
N ALA A 161 10.49 -1.23 -2.44
CA ALA A 161 10.86 -2.31 -1.52
C ALA A 161 12.36 -2.66 -1.58
N MET A 162 12.99 -2.42 -2.73
CA MET A 162 14.41 -2.66 -2.95
C MET A 162 15.31 -1.51 -2.47
N LYS A 163 14.72 -0.38 -2.04
CA LYS A 163 15.47 0.79 -1.58
C LYS A 163 15.82 0.68 -0.10
N PRO A 164 16.88 1.36 0.37
CA PRO A 164 17.19 1.44 1.80
C PRO A 164 16.03 2.02 2.60
N LEU A 165 15.91 1.61 3.87
CA LEU A 165 14.79 1.99 4.75
C LEU A 165 14.56 3.51 4.79
N LYS A 166 15.62 4.30 4.84
CA LYS A 166 15.55 5.77 4.85
C LYS A 166 14.75 6.31 3.66
N GLU A 167 14.94 5.77 2.46
CA GLU A 167 14.20 6.18 1.27
C GLU A 167 12.74 5.72 1.33
N ARG A 168 12.48 4.52 1.84
CA ARG A 168 11.12 4.00 2.03
C ARG A 168 10.34 4.86 3.02
N LEU A 169 10.96 5.27 4.12
CA LEU A 169 10.37 6.18 5.10
C LEU A 169 10.14 7.60 4.53
N ALA A 170 11.05 8.11 3.70
CA ALA A 170 10.83 9.38 3.02
C ALA A 170 9.61 9.34 2.07
N VAL A 171 9.36 8.17 1.45
CA VAL A 171 8.16 7.93 0.66
C VAL A 171 6.93 7.81 1.56
N ALA A 172 7.03 7.13 2.70
CA ALA A 172 5.97 7.05 3.71
C ALA A 172 5.55 8.45 4.19
N GLU A 173 6.51 9.34 4.45
CA GLU A 173 6.26 10.72 4.86
C GLU A 173 5.49 11.49 3.78
N LYS A 174 5.87 11.34 2.51
CA LYS A 174 5.14 11.92 1.39
C LYS A 174 3.72 11.38 1.29
N LEU A 175 3.54 10.07 1.48
CA LEU A 175 2.22 9.44 1.51
C LEU A 175 1.37 10.03 2.64
N CYS A 176 1.90 10.13 3.87
CA CYS A 176 1.21 10.75 5.00
C CYS A 176 0.80 12.19 4.71
N LYS A 177 1.66 12.99 4.07
CA LYS A 177 1.32 14.37 3.67
C LYS A 177 0.15 14.42 2.68
N VAL A 178 0.07 13.47 1.76
CA VAL A 178 -1.04 13.37 0.79
C VAL A 178 -2.32 12.91 1.49
N LEU A 179 -2.25 11.89 2.34
CA LEU A 179 -3.40 11.33 3.05
C LEU A 179 -4.00 12.33 4.04
N ASN A 180 -3.17 13.11 4.72
CA ASN A 180 -3.60 14.13 5.67
C ASN A 180 -3.87 15.49 5.02
N LYS A 181 -3.73 15.61 3.69
CA LYS A 181 -4.02 16.87 3.01
C LYS A 181 -5.50 17.18 3.23
N PRO A 182 -5.86 18.32 3.84
CA PRO A 182 -7.25 18.67 4.02
C PRO A 182 -7.90 18.75 2.64
N CYS A 183 -9.01 18.05 2.43
CA CYS A 183 -9.79 18.20 1.20
C CYS A 183 -10.13 19.68 1.06
N GLN A 184 -9.58 20.34 0.04
CA GLN A 184 -10.08 21.65 -0.36
C GLN A 184 -11.54 21.40 -0.75
N LYS A 185 -12.46 21.85 0.09
CA LYS A 185 -13.86 21.97 -0.30
C LYS A 185 -13.83 22.87 -1.53
N PHE A 186 -13.99 22.29 -2.72
CA PHE A 186 -14.23 23.08 -3.91
C PHE A 186 -15.43 23.96 -3.57
N LEU A 187 -15.19 25.27 -3.55
CA LEU A 187 -16.23 26.27 -3.38
C LEU A 187 -17.29 25.95 -4.43
N THR A 188 -18.45 25.51 -3.97
CA THR A 188 -19.67 25.52 -4.79
C THR A 188 -19.93 26.98 -5.14
N LEU A 189 -19.62 27.34 -6.38
CA LEU A 189 -20.09 28.55 -7.04
C LEU A 189 -21.45 28.26 -7.70
#